data_AF-A0A0F8WVC1-F1
#
_entry.id   AF-A0A0F8WVC1-F1
#
_cell.length_a   1.000
_cell.length_b   1.000
_cell.length_c   1.000
_cell.angle_alpha   90.00
_cell.angle_beta   90.00
_cell.angle_gamma   90.00
#
_symmetry.space_group_name_H-M   'P 1'
#
loop_
_entity.id
_entity.type
_entity.pdbx_description
1 polymer ?
#
loop_
_entity_poly.entity_id
_entity_poly.type
_entity_poly.pdbx_seq_one_letter_code
_entity_poly.pdbx_strand_id
1 'polypeptide(L)'
;MSNAPDVLLGDIPPFRAVVRSATDASATTVTADDSGTLFVNLSTSVHTYTLPTIALGKGKIWHFLNAETTETLVITGGTSSVLMGGADGNLASTITSAQTAGESTTIICDGTYYYALESNGTWTAT
;
A
#
# COMPACT_ATOMS: atom_id res chain seq x y z
N MET A 1 8.55 18.26 33.96
CA MET A 1 9.41 17.81 32.86
C MET A 1 8.59 17.93 31.58
N SER A 2 9.12 18.62 30.57
CA SER A 2 8.45 18.79 29.28
C SER A 2 8.68 17.53 28.45
N ASN A 3 7.62 16.95 27.89
CA ASN A 3 7.71 15.83 26.94
C ASN A 3 7.95 16.35 25.50
N ALA A 4 8.69 17.44 25.37
CA ALA A 4 9.04 17.96 24.05
C ALA A 4 10.05 16.99 23.40
N PRO A 5 9.77 16.47 22.21
CA PRO A 5 10.72 15.60 21.51
C PRO A 5 12.00 16.37 21.19
N ASP A 6 13.16 15.79 21.52
CA ASP A 6 14.49 16.38 21.30
C ASP A 6 14.89 16.43 19.80
N VAL A 7 14.21 15.66 18.96
CA VAL A 7 14.38 15.64 17.50
C VAL A 7 13.00 15.62 16.85
N LEU A 8 12.70 16.66 16.08
CA LEU A 8 11.54 16.65 15.19
C LEU A 8 11.87 15.80 13.97
N LEU A 9 11.05 14.80 13.66
CA LEU A 9 11.09 14.07 12.38
C LEU A 9 10.74 14.95 11.15
N GLY A 10 10.59 16.27 11.34
CA GLY A 10 10.00 17.21 10.38
C GLY A 10 10.81 17.46 9.10
N ASP A 11 12.08 17.07 9.04
CA ASP A 11 12.91 17.20 7.84
C ASP A 11 13.01 15.91 7.01
N ILE A 12 12.42 14.80 7.48
CA ILE A 12 12.29 13.60 6.67
C ILE A 12 10.91 13.67 6.00
N PRO A 13 10.83 13.78 4.67
CA PRO A 13 9.54 13.85 4.01
C PRO A 13 8.73 12.58 4.34
N PRO A 14 7.41 12.70 4.59
CA PRO A 14 6.57 11.58 5.02
C PRO A 14 6.58 10.43 4.00
N PHE A 15 6.86 10.76 2.75
CA PHE A 15 7.21 9.83 1.68
C PHE A 15 8.52 10.27 1.06
N ARG A 16 9.41 9.33 0.75
CA ARG A 16 10.67 9.63 0.06
C ARG A 16 10.47 9.90 -1.44
N ALA A 17 9.34 9.47 -2.01
CA ALA A 17 9.01 9.59 -3.42
C ALA A 17 7.48 9.50 -3.64
N VAL A 18 7.02 10.06 -4.76
CA VAL A 18 5.65 9.91 -5.24
C VAL A 18 5.71 9.40 -6.68
N VAL A 19 5.04 8.29 -6.95
CA VAL A 19 4.96 7.66 -8.27
C VAL A 19 3.50 7.64 -8.70
N ARG A 20 3.23 8.11 -9.91
CA ARG A 20 1.89 8.09 -10.51
C ARG A 20 1.85 7.01 -11.58
N SER A 21 0.80 6.18 -11.59
CA SER A 21 0.58 5.25 -12.68
C SER A 21 0.18 6.00 -13.96
N ALA A 22 0.44 5.39 -15.11
CA ALA A 22 -0.26 5.77 -16.33
C ALA A 22 -1.75 5.42 -16.21
N THR A 23 -2.60 6.08 -17.01
CA THR A 23 -4.05 5.86 -17.02
C THR A 23 -4.45 4.50 -17.60
N ASP A 24 -3.59 3.91 -18.44
CA ASP A 24 -3.77 2.61 -19.08
C ASP A 24 -3.01 1.46 -18.37
N ALA A 25 -2.39 1.74 -17.22
CA ALA A 25 -1.63 0.74 -16.47
C ALA A 25 -2.58 -0.28 -15.81
N SER A 26 -2.33 -1.58 -16.04
CA SER A 26 -3.09 -2.66 -15.41
C SER A 26 -2.33 -3.39 -14.30
N ALA A 27 -1.00 -3.24 -14.25
CA ALA A 27 -0.15 -3.89 -13.25
C ALA A 27 1.14 -3.10 -12.99
N THR A 28 1.61 -3.13 -11.75
CA THR A 28 2.91 -2.60 -11.32
C THR A 28 3.56 -3.56 -10.32
N THR A 29 4.80 -3.97 -10.58
CA THR A 29 5.59 -4.71 -9.58
C THR A 29 6.31 -3.72 -8.68
N VAL A 30 6.06 -3.82 -7.37
CA VAL A 30 6.71 -3.04 -6.33
C VAL A 30 7.96 -3.78 -5.86
N THR A 31 9.06 -3.06 -5.69
CA THR A 31 10.31 -3.61 -5.18
C THR A 31 10.53 -3.23 -3.72
N ALA A 32 11.42 -3.96 -3.03
CA ALA A 32 11.84 -3.59 -1.67
C ALA A 32 12.52 -2.22 -1.62
N ASP A 33 13.16 -1.84 -2.73
CA ASP A 33 13.79 -0.55 -2.88
C ASP A 33 12.78 0.56 -3.06
N ASP A 34 11.48 0.29 -3.27
CA ASP A 34 10.39 1.28 -3.31
C ASP A 34 9.86 1.70 -1.93
N SER A 35 10.44 1.17 -0.85
CA SER A 35 9.96 1.42 0.52
C SER A 35 10.03 2.88 0.95
N GLY A 36 8.88 3.46 1.28
CA GLY A 36 8.67 4.87 1.62
C GLY A 36 8.06 5.68 0.48
N THR A 37 7.70 5.03 -0.63
CA THR A 37 7.03 5.66 -1.78
C THR A 37 5.51 5.69 -1.59
N LEU A 38 4.89 6.80 -2.03
CA LEU A 38 3.46 6.90 -2.29
C LEU A 38 3.16 6.56 -3.76
N PHE A 39 2.40 5.50 -3.99
CA PHE A 39 1.90 5.10 -5.29
C PHE A 39 0.49 5.65 -5.51
N VAL A 40 0.36 6.50 -6.51
CA VAL A 40 -0.88 7.16 -6.90
C VAL A 40 -1.42 6.44 -8.14
N ASN A 41 -2.49 5.68 -7.97
CA ASN A 41 -3.17 5.02 -9.06
C ASN A 41 -4.11 6.00 -9.78
N LEU A 42 -3.83 6.21 -11.06
CA LEU A 42 -4.66 6.99 -12.00
C LEU A 42 -5.32 6.08 -13.06
N SER A 43 -5.20 4.75 -12.91
CA SER A 43 -5.66 3.80 -13.93
C SER A 43 -7.18 3.82 -14.07
N THR A 44 -7.67 3.84 -15.30
CA THR A 44 -9.10 3.71 -15.64
C THR A 44 -9.50 2.25 -15.88
N SER A 45 -8.72 1.30 -15.35
CA SER A 45 -9.04 -0.12 -15.29
C SER A 45 -8.53 -0.69 -13.97
N VAL A 46 -8.86 -1.94 -13.67
CA VAL A 46 -8.30 -2.64 -12.52
C VAL A 46 -6.77 -2.59 -12.60
N HIS A 47 -6.13 -2.09 -11.55
CA HIS A 47 -4.68 -1.98 -11.46
C HIS A 47 -4.16 -2.78 -10.26
N THR A 48 -3.32 -3.77 -10.54
CA THR A 48 -2.70 -4.62 -9.51
C THR A 48 -1.27 -4.18 -9.19
N TYR A 49 -1.02 -3.82 -7.93
CA TYR A 49 0.32 -3.69 -7.37
C TYR A 49 0.76 -5.02 -6.76
N THR A 50 1.87 -5.59 -7.24
CA THR A 50 2.47 -6.81 -6.68
C THR A 50 3.61 -6.44 -5.75
N LEU A 51 3.46 -6.74 -4.46
CA LEU A 51 4.48 -6.53 -3.45
C LEU A 51 5.69 -7.45 -3.70
N PRO A 52 6.89 -7.10 -3.19
CA PRO A 52 8.05 -7.96 -3.29
C PRO A 52 7.83 -9.28 -2.52
N THR A 53 8.77 -10.20 -2.61
CA THR A 53 8.74 -11.38 -1.73
C THR A 53 8.86 -10.95 -0.27
N ILE A 54 8.22 -11.68 0.63
CA ILE A 54 8.12 -11.31 2.05
C ILE A 54 9.47 -11.13 2.75
N ALA A 55 10.45 -11.95 2.36
CA ALA A 55 11.82 -11.86 2.85
C ALA A 55 12.49 -10.52 2.49
N LEU A 56 12.21 -9.99 1.30
CA LEU A 56 12.71 -8.68 0.85
C LEU A 56 11.88 -7.51 1.42
N GLY A 57 10.62 -7.76 1.76
CA GLY A 57 9.72 -6.78 2.34
C GLY A 57 9.99 -6.46 3.82
N LYS A 58 10.79 -7.25 4.52
CA LYS A 58 11.03 -7.06 5.96
C LYS A 58 11.48 -5.62 6.29
N GLY A 59 10.71 -4.96 7.16
CA GLY A 59 10.94 -3.59 7.62
C GLY A 59 10.63 -2.51 6.58
N LYS A 60 9.96 -2.87 5.49
CA LYS A 60 9.57 -1.96 4.41
C LYS A 60 8.13 -1.48 4.58
N ILE A 61 7.87 -0.30 4.01
CA ILE A 61 6.57 0.39 4.05
C ILE A 61 6.25 0.98 2.68
N TRP A 62 4.99 0.88 2.25
CA TRP A 62 4.52 1.52 1.01
C TRP A 62 3.14 2.11 1.23
N HIS A 63 2.83 3.21 0.58
CA HIS A 63 1.52 3.84 0.64
C HIS A 63 0.86 3.82 -0.74
N PHE A 64 -0.42 3.48 -0.79
CA PHE A 64 -1.18 3.39 -2.04
C PHE A 64 -2.40 4.28 -1.95
N LEU A 65 -2.62 5.07 -2.99
CA LEU A 65 -3.74 5.99 -3.13
C LEU A 65 -4.46 5.72 -4.45
N ASN A 66 -5.77 5.49 -4.39
CA ASN A 66 -6.64 5.34 -5.54
C ASN A 66 -7.14 6.72 -6.02
N ALA A 67 -6.27 7.56 -6.59
CA ALA A 67 -6.55 8.96 -6.86
C ALA A 67 -7.20 9.18 -8.23
N GLU A 68 -8.49 9.52 -8.28
CA GLU A 68 -9.22 9.86 -9.53
C GLU A 68 -9.81 8.69 -10.31
N THR A 69 -9.81 7.48 -9.75
CA THR A 69 -10.47 6.33 -10.38
C THR A 69 -11.50 5.69 -9.47
N THR A 70 -12.61 5.26 -10.06
CA THR A 70 -13.60 4.38 -9.43
C THR A 70 -13.32 2.91 -9.73
N GLU A 71 -12.20 2.61 -10.39
CA GLU A 71 -11.80 1.23 -10.63
C GLU A 71 -11.09 0.64 -9.42
N THR A 72 -11.06 -0.69 -9.37
CA THR A 72 -10.44 -1.43 -8.28
C THR A 72 -8.92 -1.26 -8.31
N LEU A 73 -8.34 -0.83 -7.19
CA LEU A 73 -6.92 -0.97 -6.90
C LEU A 73 -6.74 -2.28 -6.15
N VAL A 74 -5.90 -3.17 -6.68
CA VAL A 74 -5.58 -4.45 -6.04
C VAL A 74 -4.14 -4.40 -5.56
N ILE A 75 -3.90 -4.85 -4.33
CA ILE A 75 -2.56 -5.05 -3.78
C ILE A 75 -2.42 -6.54 -3.49
N THR A 76 -1.40 -7.19 -4.04
CA THR A 76 -1.16 -8.63 -3.86
C THR A 76 0.19 -8.89 -3.22
N GLY A 77 0.21 -9.82 -2.26
CA GLY A 77 1.43 -10.40 -1.68
C GLY A 77 2.00 -11.57 -2.49
N GLY A 78 1.44 -11.84 -3.68
CA GLY A 78 1.74 -13.01 -4.50
C GLY A 78 0.70 -14.12 -4.34
N THR A 79 1.13 -15.38 -4.46
CA THR A 79 0.22 -16.55 -4.47
C THR A 79 -0.09 -17.12 -3.08
N SER A 80 0.49 -16.55 -2.02
CA SER A 80 0.32 -17.01 -0.65
C SER A 80 -0.55 -16.05 0.13
N SER A 81 -1.35 -16.57 1.06
CA SER A 81 -2.08 -15.73 2.01
C SER A 81 -1.11 -15.14 3.03
N VAL A 82 -0.62 -13.94 2.76
CA VAL A 82 0.40 -13.25 3.58
C VAL A 82 -0.01 -11.82 3.94
N LEU A 83 -1.09 -11.30 3.37
CA LEU A 83 -1.64 -9.98 3.69
C LEU A 83 -2.68 -10.12 4.80
N MET A 84 -2.53 -9.35 5.87
CA MET A 84 -3.49 -9.21 6.96
C MET A 84 -4.03 -7.78 6.98
N GLY A 85 -5.29 -7.62 7.35
CA GLY A 85 -5.94 -6.31 7.46
C GLY A 85 -7.14 -6.22 6.52
N GLY A 86 -7.46 -5.00 6.12
CA GLY A 86 -8.75 -4.73 5.49
C GLY A 86 -9.91 -4.78 6.50
N ALA A 87 -11.12 -4.48 6.04
CA ALA A 87 -12.34 -4.47 6.83
C ALA A 87 -12.64 -5.82 7.50
N ASP A 88 -12.18 -6.93 6.91
CA ASP A 88 -12.46 -8.29 7.40
C ASP A 88 -11.35 -8.87 8.29
N GLY A 89 -10.17 -8.23 8.32
CA GLY A 89 -9.03 -8.64 9.15
C GLY A 89 -8.43 -10.02 8.85
N ASN A 90 -8.84 -10.66 7.75
CA ASN A 90 -8.44 -12.02 7.39
C ASN A 90 -7.05 -12.07 6.77
N LEU A 91 -6.41 -13.25 6.89
CA LEU A 91 -5.19 -13.56 6.14
C LEU A 91 -5.55 -13.90 4.69
N ALA A 92 -5.03 -13.11 3.75
CA ALA A 92 -5.44 -13.09 2.36
C ALA A 92 -4.24 -12.99 1.41
N SER A 93 -4.47 -13.29 0.14
CA SER A 93 -3.45 -13.14 -0.92
C SER A 93 -3.47 -11.75 -1.54
N THR A 94 -4.60 -11.06 -1.39
CA THR A 94 -4.88 -9.75 -1.96
C THR A 94 -5.67 -8.87 -0.99
N ILE A 95 -5.50 -7.56 -1.14
CA ILE A 95 -6.31 -6.52 -0.53
C ILE A 95 -6.81 -5.62 -1.67
N THR A 96 -8.12 -5.34 -1.73
CA THR A 96 -8.73 -4.59 -2.84
C THR A 96 -9.49 -3.36 -2.35
N SER A 97 -9.39 -2.24 -3.05
CA SER A 97 -10.20 -1.05 -2.76
C SER A 97 -11.67 -1.28 -3.09
N ALA A 98 -12.57 -0.52 -2.45
CA ALA A 98 -14.02 -0.57 -2.69
C ALA A 98 -14.44 0.31 -3.87
N GLN A 99 -13.58 0.49 -4.87
CA GLN A 99 -13.88 1.24 -6.10
C GLN A 99 -14.24 2.71 -5.85
N THR A 100 -13.73 3.31 -4.77
CA THR A 100 -13.95 4.73 -4.48
C THR A 100 -12.68 5.54 -4.75
N ALA A 101 -12.85 6.69 -5.38
CA ALA A 101 -11.75 7.62 -5.60
C ALA A 101 -11.33 8.27 -4.27
N GLY A 102 -10.02 8.33 -4.03
CA GLY A 102 -9.41 8.90 -2.83
C GLY A 102 -9.17 7.90 -1.70
N GLU A 103 -9.53 6.63 -1.88
CA GLU A 103 -9.20 5.57 -0.91
C GLU A 103 -7.70 5.31 -0.85
N SER A 104 -7.20 4.99 0.34
CA SER A 104 -5.78 4.82 0.59
C SER A 104 -5.51 3.81 1.69
N THR A 105 -4.41 3.10 1.53
CA THR A 105 -3.94 2.12 2.49
C THR A 105 -2.43 2.11 2.55
N THR A 106 -1.89 1.77 3.72
CA THR A 106 -0.47 1.61 3.94
C THR A 106 -0.16 0.13 4.14
N ILE A 107 0.87 -0.36 3.45
CA ILE A 107 1.36 -1.73 3.61
C ILE A 107 2.69 -1.70 4.37
N ILE A 108 2.79 -2.47 5.45
CA ILE A 108 4.03 -2.68 6.22
C ILE A 108 4.34 -4.17 6.26
N CYS A 109 5.62 -4.56 6.31
CA CYS A 109 6.01 -5.97 6.42
C CYS A 109 7.00 -6.22 7.55
N ASP A 110 6.76 -7.26 8.35
CA ASP A 110 7.63 -7.70 9.46
C ASP A 110 8.63 -8.81 9.04
N GLY A 111 8.51 -9.31 7.80
CA GLY A 111 9.27 -10.44 7.27
C GLY A 111 8.53 -11.79 7.32
N THR A 112 7.31 -11.83 7.87
CA THR A 112 6.42 -13.00 7.94
C THR A 112 5.06 -12.72 7.32
N TYR A 113 4.54 -11.50 7.52
CA TYR A 113 3.27 -11.02 6.98
C TYR A 113 3.41 -9.59 6.44
N TYR A 114 2.46 -9.23 5.58
CA TYR A 114 2.16 -7.86 5.22
C TYR A 114 0.93 -7.40 6.00
N TYR A 115 0.94 -6.18 6.49
CA TYR A 115 -0.15 -5.56 7.23
C TYR A 115 -0.71 -4.40 6.41
N ALA A 116 -1.98 -4.48 6.05
CA ALA A 116 -2.74 -3.42 5.41
C ALA A 116 -3.41 -2.55 6.48
N LEU A 117 -2.90 -1.32 6.60
CA LEU A 117 -3.39 -0.29 7.51
C LEU A 117 -4.20 0.71 6.69
N GLU A 118 -5.52 0.51 6.69
CA GLU A 118 -6.47 1.37 6.00
C GLU A 118 -6.38 2.79 6.56
N SER A 119 -6.14 3.76 5.68
CA SER A 119 -6.09 5.17 6.08
C SER A 119 -7.45 5.83 5.86
N ASN A 120 -8.14 5.46 4.78
CA ASN A 120 -9.53 5.78 4.50
C ASN A 120 -10.11 4.80 3.46
N GLY A 121 -11.42 4.83 3.29
CA GLY A 121 -12.12 3.90 2.41
C GLY A 121 -12.29 2.52 3.03
N THR A 122 -12.80 1.60 2.22
CA THR A 122 -12.98 0.20 2.62
C THR A 122 -12.04 -0.66 1.78
N TRP A 123 -11.25 -1.51 2.43
CA TRP A 123 -10.37 -2.45 1.74
C TRP A 123 -10.74 -3.88 2.12
N THR A 124 -11.00 -4.73 1.13
CA THR A 124 -11.43 -6.12 1.35
C THR A 124 -10.26 -7.07 1.15
N ALA A 125 -10.10 -8.03 2.07
CA ALA A 125 -9.07 -9.05 2.02
C ALA A 125 -9.61 -10.31 1.33
N THR A 126 -8.98 -10.73 0.23
CA THR A 126 -9.38 -11.92 -0.57
C THR A 126 -8.24 -12.88 -0.89
#